data_AF-A0A969Y174-F1
#
_entry.id   AF-A0A969Y174-F1
#
_cell.length_a   1.000
_cell.length_b   1.000
_cell.length_c   1.000
_cell.angle_alpha   90.00
_cell.angle_beta   90.00
_cell.angle_gamma   90.00
#
_symmetry.space_group_name_H-M   'P 1'
#
loop_
_entity.id
_entity.type
_entity.pdbx_description
1 polymer ?
#
loop_
_entity_poly.entity_id
_entity_poly.type
_entity_poly.pdbx_seq_one_letter_code
_entity_poly.pdbx_strand_id
1 'polypeptide(L)'
;MNESSPAQNVDVIEEPPLRTPVAGRFDVCVIGGSCTGVFAAVQAARMGASVALVEDQGLWGGVATAGLVNIWHSVFDTTYTRQIIGGLTQEVVDRLLARGGAAINDYNP
;
A
#
# COMPACT_ATOMS: atom_id res chain seq x y z
N MET A 1 -34.14 -24.25 -10.20
CA MET A 1 -34.68 -23.05 -9.53
C MET A 1 -33.92 -21.88 -10.10
N ASN A 2 -34.55 -21.18 -11.04
CA ASN A 2 -33.97 -20.11 -11.84
C ASN A 2 -34.53 -18.80 -11.28
N GLU A 3 -33.71 -18.03 -10.58
CA GLU A 3 -34.08 -16.66 -10.17
C GLU A 3 -33.14 -15.69 -10.88
N SER A 4 -33.51 -15.36 -12.11
CA SER A 4 -33.03 -14.17 -12.81
C SER A 4 -33.55 -12.94 -12.06
N SER A 5 -32.72 -12.35 -11.22
CA SER A 5 -33.02 -11.07 -10.57
C SER A 5 -33.17 -9.99 -11.65
N PRO A 6 -34.24 -9.17 -11.63
CA PRO A 6 -34.42 -8.13 -12.64
C PRO A 6 -33.34 -7.07 -12.47
N ALA A 7 -32.64 -6.74 -13.57
CA ALA A 7 -31.65 -5.67 -13.61
C ALA A 7 -32.29 -4.38 -13.07
N GLN A 8 -31.74 -3.86 -11.98
CA GLN A 8 -32.22 -2.63 -11.36
C GLN A 8 -32.12 -1.49 -12.39
N ASN A 9 -33.21 -0.74 -12.54
CA ASN A 9 -33.25 0.46 -13.37
C ASN A 9 -32.35 1.50 -12.70
N VAL A 10 -31.15 1.72 -13.23
CA VAL A 10 -30.17 2.64 -12.63
C VAL A 10 -30.45 4.04 -13.17
N ASP A 11 -30.78 4.99 -12.29
CA ASP A 11 -30.83 6.40 -12.64
C ASP A 11 -29.42 6.86 -13.08
N VAL A 12 -29.33 7.42 -14.29
CA VAL A 12 -28.08 7.90 -14.86
C VAL A 12 -28.04 9.43 -14.77
N ILE A 13 -26.90 9.96 -14.32
CA ILE A 13 -26.59 11.39 -14.42
C ILE A 13 -25.61 11.61 -15.58
N GLU A 14 -25.87 12.62 -16.42
CA GLU A 14 -24.94 13.06 -17.45
C GLU A 14 -24.09 14.21 -16.91
N GLU A 15 -22.77 14.01 -16.89
CA GLU A 15 -21.81 15.03 -16.49
C GLU A 15 -21.24 15.76 -17.72
N PRO A 16 -20.95 17.07 -17.62
CA PRO A 16 -20.37 17.82 -18.73
C PRO A 16 -18.97 17.30 -19.09
N PRO A 17 -18.56 17.38 -20.37
CA PRO A 17 -17.27 16.88 -20.81
C PRO A 17 -16.12 17.68 -20.17
N LEU A 18 -15.22 16.97 -19.48
CA LEU A 18 -14.03 17.53 -18.85
C LEU A 18 -12.82 17.51 -19.79
N ARG A 19 -12.02 18.57 -19.78
CA ARG A 19 -10.72 18.66 -20.48
C ARG A 19 -9.58 18.82 -19.48
N THR A 20 -9.21 17.72 -18.82
CA THR A 20 -8.16 17.72 -17.81
C THR A 20 -6.77 17.58 -18.46
N PRO A 21 -5.81 18.47 -18.17
CA PRO A 21 -4.43 18.31 -18.64
C PRO A 21 -3.80 17.01 -18.11
N VAL A 22 -3.00 16.36 -18.94
CA VAL A 22 -2.23 15.17 -18.53
C VAL A 22 -1.03 15.62 -17.70
N ALA A 23 -1.01 15.24 -16.43
CA ALA A 23 0.07 15.60 -15.49
C ALA A 23 1.38 14.83 -15.74
N GLY A 24 1.30 13.64 -16.36
CA GLY A 24 2.47 12.84 -16.73
C GLY A 24 2.08 11.52 -17.39
N ARG A 25 3.05 10.80 -17.95
CA ARG A 25 2.89 9.48 -18.55
C ARG A 25 3.89 8.52 -17.90
N PHE A 26 3.39 7.42 -17.37
CA PHE A 26 4.15 6.44 -16.60
C PHE A 26 3.65 5.04 -16.95
N ASP A 27 4.51 4.04 -16.78
CA ASP A 27 4.14 2.63 -16.97
C ASP A 27 3.22 2.15 -15.85
N VAL A 28 3.44 2.64 -14.62
CA VAL A 28 2.63 2.33 -13.44
C VAL A 28 2.26 3.62 -12.69
N CYS A 29 0.98 3.77 -12.35
CA CYS A 29 0.50 4.82 -11.46
C CYS A 29 -0.11 4.18 -10.21
N VAL A 30 0.49 4.44 -9.05
CA VAL A 30 0.00 3.97 -7.75
C VAL A 30 -0.71 5.12 -7.05
N ILE A 31 -1.97 4.91 -6.70
CA ILE A 31 -2.79 5.88 -5.97
C ILE A 31 -2.90 5.40 -4.51
N GLY A 32 -2.41 6.23 -3.59
CA GLY A 32 -2.32 5.93 -2.16
C GLY A 32 -0.89 5.60 -1.73
N GLY A 33 -0.39 6.39 -0.79
CA GLY A 33 0.92 6.35 -0.17
C GLY A 33 0.97 5.55 1.13
N SER A 34 0.07 4.58 1.31
CA SER A 34 0.14 3.60 2.40
C SER A 34 1.37 2.69 2.25
N CYS A 35 1.67 1.89 3.28
CA CYS A 35 2.76 0.90 3.19
C CYS A 35 2.65 0.02 1.94
N THR A 36 1.46 -0.48 1.62
CA THR A 36 1.23 -1.31 0.43
C THR A 36 1.45 -0.54 -0.87
N GLY A 37 0.98 0.71 -0.95
CA GLY A 37 1.16 1.54 -2.15
C GLY A 37 2.62 1.92 -2.38
N VAL A 38 3.31 2.35 -1.32
CA VAL A 38 4.76 2.60 -1.37
C VAL A 38 5.52 1.33 -1.78
N PHE A 39 5.12 0.16 -1.27
CA PHE A 39 5.77 -1.10 -1.60
C PHE A 39 5.55 -1.49 -3.06
N ALA A 40 4.33 -1.35 -3.57
CA ALA A 40 4.03 -1.57 -4.98
C ALA A 40 4.85 -0.64 -5.89
N ALA A 41 4.91 0.66 -5.55
CA ALA A 41 5.67 1.65 -6.31
C ALA A 41 7.18 1.35 -6.32
N VAL A 42 7.74 1.02 -5.16
CA VAL A 42 9.17 0.68 -5.03
C VAL A 42 9.52 -0.58 -5.82
N GLN A 43 8.70 -1.63 -5.74
CA GLN A 43 8.95 -2.86 -6.52
C GLN A 43 8.81 -2.60 -8.03
N ALA A 44 7.76 -1.90 -8.46
CA ALA A 44 7.58 -1.57 -9.88
C ALA A 44 8.79 -0.78 -10.42
N ALA A 45 9.27 0.23 -9.68
CA ALA A 45 10.44 0.99 -10.05
C ALA A 45 11.72 0.13 -10.11
N ARG A 46 11.91 -0.78 -9.15
CA ARG A 46 13.04 -1.73 -9.15
C ARG A 46 13.00 -2.72 -10.30
N MET A 47 11.81 -3.02 -10.83
CA MET A 47 11.63 -3.82 -12.04
C MET A 47 11.84 -3.01 -13.33
N GLY A 48 12.18 -1.73 -13.23
CA GLY A 48 12.52 -0.87 -14.37
C GLY A 48 11.35 -0.06 -14.94
N ALA A 49 10.17 -0.10 -14.31
CA ALA A 49 9.03 0.71 -14.73
C ALA A 49 9.24 2.19 -14.36
N SER A 50 8.75 3.10 -15.20
CA SER A 50 8.49 4.48 -14.79
C SER A 50 7.24 4.51 -13.90
N VAL A 51 7.36 5.06 -12.68
CA VAL A 51 6.29 4.99 -11.67
C VAL A 51 5.90 6.39 -11.20
N ALA A 52 4.60 6.67 -11.22
CA ALA A 52 4.01 7.74 -10.42
C ALA A 52 3.42 7.15 -9.13
N LEU A 53 3.73 7.75 -7.99
CA LEU A 53 3.11 7.45 -6.71
C LEU A 53 2.44 8.73 -6.21
N VAL A 54 1.13 8.68 -6.01
CA VAL A 54 0.29 9.82 -5.66
C VAL A 54 -0.32 9.61 -4.28
N GLU A 55 -0.26 10.64 -3.44
CA GLU A 55 -0.74 10.62 -2.07
C GLU A 55 -1.44 11.95 -1.74
N ASP A 56 -2.58 11.89 -1.05
CA ASP A 56 -3.43 13.05 -0.77
C ASP A 56 -3.35 13.55 0.69
N GLN A 57 -2.95 12.71 1.66
CA GLN A 57 -2.86 13.06 3.08
C GLN A 57 -1.58 13.82 3.44
N GLY A 58 -0.66 14.03 2.49
CA GLY A 58 0.60 14.73 2.72
C GLY A 58 1.62 13.98 3.58
N LEU A 59 1.39 12.68 3.82
CA LEU A 59 2.28 11.80 4.58
C LEU A 59 2.36 10.42 3.92
N TRP A 60 3.51 9.76 4.04
CA TRP A 60 3.70 8.39 3.57
C TRP A 60 3.50 7.38 4.71
N GLY A 61 3.18 6.14 4.38
CA GLY A 61 3.00 5.03 5.33
C GLY A 61 1.54 4.74 5.68
N GLY A 62 0.60 5.64 5.39
CA GLY A 62 -0.82 5.46 5.70
C GLY A 62 -1.05 5.32 7.21
N VAL A 63 -1.90 4.40 7.64
CA VAL A 63 -2.23 4.19 9.06
C VAL A 63 -1.02 3.79 9.93
N ALA A 64 0.01 3.18 9.36
CA ALA A 64 1.27 2.92 10.05
C ALA A 64 1.89 4.20 10.62
N THR A 65 1.78 5.30 9.87
CA THR A 65 2.34 6.60 10.22
C THR A 65 1.28 7.50 10.84
N ALA A 66 0.15 7.72 10.16
CA ALA A 66 -0.91 8.62 10.62
C ALA A 66 -1.60 8.14 11.90
N GLY A 67 -1.75 6.82 12.06
CA GLY A 67 -2.41 6.20 13.22
C GLY A 67 -1.44 5.68 14.29
N LEU A 68 -0.13 5.90 14.11
CA LEU A 68 0.92 5.35 14.99
C LEU A 68 0.80 3.82 15.17
N VAL A 69 0.37 3.13 14.12
CA VAL A 69 0.25 1.66 14.13
C VAL A 69 1.64 1.06 13.98
N ASN A 70 2.26 0.79 15.13
CA ASN A 70 3.64 0.30 15.23
C ASN A 70 3.78 -1.22 15.00
N ILE A 71 2.65 -1.93 14.91
CA ILE A 71 2.59 -3.37 14.66
C ILE A 71 1.85 -3.57 13.35
N TRP A 72 2.55 -3.97 12.30
CA TRP A 72 1.94 -4.19 10.99
C TRP A 72 1.29 -5.56 10.94
N HIS A 73 2.06 -6.62 11.17
CA HIS A 73 1.63 -8.02 11.32
C HIS A 73 2.73 -8.79 12.06
N SER A 74 2.43 -9.98 12.59
CA SER A 74 3.50 -10.92 12.97
C SER A 74 4.27 -11.33 11.72
N VAL A 75 5.59 -11.11 11.72
CA VAL A 75 6.46 -11.56 10.61
C VAL A 75 6.77 -13.05 10.68
N PHE A 76 6.45 -13.70 11.81
CA PHE A 76 6.57 -15.13 12.02
C PHE A 76 5.21 -15.82 12.05
N ASP A 77 5.23 -17.13 11.83
CA ASP A 77 4.07 -18.00 11.98
C ASP A 77 3.52 -18.00 13.42
N THR A 78 2.39 -18.68 13.66
CA THR A 78 1.75 -18.70 14.98
C THR A 78 2.57 -19.40 16.06
N THR A 79 3.62 -20.13 15.69
CA THR A 79 4.57 -20.76 16.63
C THR A 79 5.86 -19.97 16.83
N TYR A 80 6.02 -18.83 16.15
CA TYR A 80 7.23 -18.00 16.17
C TYR A 80 8.52 -18.72 15.77
N THR A 81 8.43 -19.79 14.98
CA THR A 81 9.60 -20.58 14.56
C THR A 81 10.01 -20.32 13.12
N ARG A 82 9.09 -19.80 12.30
CA ARG A 82 9.34 -19.57 10.87
C ARG A 82 8.91 -18.17 10.45
N GLN A 83 9.83 -17.42 9.83
CA GLN A 83 9.48 -16.17 9.17
C GLN A 83 8.57 -16.46 7.96
N ILE A 84 7.40 -15.81 7.94
CA ILE A 84 6.39 -15.93 6.88
C ILE A 84 6.19 -14.64 6.09
N ILE A 85 6.59 -13.48 6.64
CA ILE A 85 6.57 -12.19 5.95
C ILE A 85 7.99 -11.63 5.92
N GLY A 86 8.50 -11.33 4.72
CA GLY A 86 9.83 -10.77 4.49
C GLY A 86 9.84 -9.70 3.41
N GLY A 87 10.88 -9.68 2.57
CA GLY A 87 10.99 -8.75 1.44
C GLY A 87 11.03 -7.29 1.88
N LEU A 88 10.21 -6.44 1.27
CA LEU A 88 10.18 -5.00 1.59
C LEU A 88 9.81 -4.70 3.04
N THR A 89 9.00 -5.54 3.67
CA THR A 89 8.68 -5.38 5.09
C THR A 89 9.95 -5.46 5.94
N GLN A 90 10.76 -6.50 5.72
CA GLN A 90 12.03 -6.66 6.41
C GLN A 90 13.00 -5.54 6.06
N GLU A 91 13.10 -5.16 4.77
CA GLU A 91 13.97 -4.08 4.33
C GLU A 91 13.63 -2.74 5.02
N VAL A 92 12.35 -2.44 5.21
CA VAL A 92 11.93 -1.24 5.96
C VAL A 92 12.35 -1.31 7.42
N VAL A 93 12.13 -2.45 8.09
CA VAL A 93 12.54 -2.66 9.48
C VAL A 93 14.07 -2.48 9.61
N ASP A 94 14.86 -3.12 8.76
CA ASP A 94 16.33 -3.02 8.78
C ASP A 94 16.79 -1.58 8.56
N ARG A 95 16.14 -0.87 7.62
CA ARG A 95 16.41 0.56 7.34
C ARG A 95 16.02 1.47 8.50
N LEU A 96 14.98 1.15 9.25
CA LEU A 96 14.57 1.91 10.43
C LEU A 96 15.53 1.64 11.60
N LEU A 97 15.91 0.38 11.82
CA LEU A 97 16.92 0.00 12.82
C LEU A 97 18.24 0.74 12.60
N ALA A 98 18.73 0.78 11.37
CA ALA A 98 19.95 1.50 11.00
C ALA A 98 19.87 3.03 11.27
N ARG A 99 18.67 3.58 11.45
CA ARG A 99 18.42 5.00 11.75
C ARG A 99 18.01 5.25 13.21
N GLY A 100 17.97 4.21 14.05
CA GLY A 100 17.44 4.30 15.41
C GLY A 100 15.93 4.56 15.46
N GLY A 101 15.21 4.31 14.37
CA GLY A 101 13.76 4.52 14.23
C GLY A 101 12.90 3.28 14.51
N ALA A 102 13.53 2.16 14.89
CA ALA A 102 12.87 0.94 15.31
C ALA A 102 13.70 0.25 16.40
N ALA A 103 13.07 -0.65 17.14
CA ALA A 103 13.73 -1.55 18.09
C ALA A 103 13.16 -2.95 17.90
N ILE A 104 14.01 -3.97 18.01
CA ILE A 104 13.59 -5.36 18.12
C ILE A 104 13.42 -5.63 19.62
N ASN A 105 12.21 -5.97 20.03
CA ASN A 105 11.98 -6.50 21.36
C ASN A 105 12.02 -8.02 21.30
N ASP A 106 12.76 -8.64 22.21
CA ASP A 106 12.83 -10.11 22.38
C ASP A 106 11.52 -10.69 22.96
N TYR A 107 10.41 -9.95 22.88
CA TYR A 107 9.12 -10.39 23.39
C TYR A 107 8.54 -11.43 22.45
N ASN A 108 8.84 -12.69 22.77
CA ASN A 108 8.15 -13.87 22.29
C ASN A 108 7.06 -14.22 23.34
N PRO A 109 5.77 -13.94 23.10
CA PRO A 109 4.70 -14.40 23.98
C PRO A 109 4.64 -15.94 24.05
#